data_AF-D4B560-F1
#
_entry.id   AF-D4B560-F1
#
_cell.length_a   1.000
_cell.length_b   1.000
_cell.length_c   1.000
_cell.angle_alpha   90.00
_cell.angle_beta   90.00
_cell.angle_gamma   90.00
#
_symmetry.space_group_name_H-M   'P 1'
#
loop_
_entity.id
_entity.type
_entity.pdbx_description
1 polymer ?
#
loop_
_entity_poly.entity_id
_entity_poly.type
_entity_poly.pdbx_seq_one_letter_code
_entity_poly.pdbx_strand_id
1 'polypeptide(L)'
;NPPPPGGTSSTVYILTASHLHIPPLYLFLFTSFDKTEAGELHNKIIQYIYETLRSIPSNMDLEFDENGFYILLSDRGDSWRFHWGLYLAKTKTSGIVYHLVNDTPSTDWRLEVKESGNVLQSNKLLGALKIGIIEPMLHEMLGQCLMEIPIEYSTRFKENITCRVWLKEAVHELNERGLLNIHESVDSIEFEANSIALSSKATKKKSVQLSMGTCP
;
A
#
# COMPACT_ATOMS: atom_id res chain seq x y z
N ASN A 1 -5.20 56.48 -30.96
CA ASN A 1 -5.96 55.33 -30.42
C ASN A 1 -5.03 54.46 -29.59
N PRO A 2 -5.25 54.37 -28.27
CA PRO A 2 -4.56 53.38 -27.45
C PRO A 2 -5.08 51.97 -27.81
N PRO A 3 -4.27 50.90 -27.61
CA PRO A 3 -4.76 49.53 -27.75
C PRO A 3 -5.78 49.19 -26.64
N PRO A 4 -6.70 48.24 -26.86
CA PRO A 4 -7.75 47.90 -25.91
C PRO A 4 -7.18 47.27 -24.61
N PRO A 5 -7.88 47.42 -23.48
CA PRO A 5 -7.45 46.87 -22.20
C PRO A 5 -7.47 45.34 -22.21
N GLY A 6 -6.49 44.77 -21.53
CA GLY A 6 -6.08 43.38 -21.58
C GLY A 6 -7.22 42.37 -21.40
N GLY A 7 -7.24 41.38 -22.29
CA GLY A 7 -7.85 40.10 -21.98
C GLY A 7 -7.15 39.50 -20.76
N THR A 8 -7.91 39.16 -19.74
CA THR A 8 -7.45 38.33 -18.63
C THR A 8 -7.12 36.93 -19.16
N SER A 9 -5.89 36.76 -19.62
CA SER A 9 -5.33 35.44 -19.91
C SER A 9 -5.27 34.69 -18.57
N SER A 10 -6.22 33.77 -18.38
CA SER A 10 -6.19 32.85 -17.24
C SER A 10 -5.05 31.87 -17.46
N THR A 11 -3.88 32.20 -16.93
CA THR A 11 -2.74 31.28 -16.94
C THR A 11 -2.94 30.24 -15.84
N VAL A 12 -3.27 29.02 -16.24
CA VAL A 12 -3.31 27.86 -15.36
C VAL A 12 -1.86 27.49 -15.01
N TYR A 13 -1.46 27.69 -13.75
CA TYR A 13 -0.19 27.18 -13.25
C TYR A 13 -0.41 25.74 -12.78
N ILE A 14 0.02 24.77 -13.58
CA ILE A 14 0.17 23.39 -13.13
C ILE A 14 1.49 23.34 -12.36
N LEU A 15 1.43 23.37 -11.03
CA LEU A 15 2.60 23.08 -10.19
C LEU A 15 2.90 21.58 -10.32
N THR A 16 3.81 21.24 -11.23
CA THR A 16 4.44 19.93 -11.21
C THR A 16 5.38 19.89 -10.01
N ALA A 17 5.09 19.02 -9.03
CA ALA A 17 5.95 18.76 -7.90
C ALA A 17 7.23 18.04 -8.36
N SER A 18 8.19 18.78 -8.91
CA SER A 18 9.46 18.25 -9.41
C SER A 18 10.61 18.30 -8.40
N HIS A 19 10.39 18.80 -7.18
CA HIS A 19 11.45 18.89 -6.16
C HIS A 19 11.11 18.36 -4.76
N LEU A 20 9.94 17.75 -4.57
CA LEU A 20 9.66 16.94 -3.38
C LEU A 20 9.32 15.52 -3.83
N HIS A 21 10.07 14.53 -3.37
CA HIS A 21 9.77 13.11 -3.56
C HIS A 21 8.54 12.72 -2.70
N ILE A 22 7.37 13.24 -3.07
CA ILE A 22 6.07 12.89 -2.49
C ILE A 22 5.33 12.05 -3.55
N PRO A 23 4.85 10.83 -3.23
CA PRO A 23 4.03 10.05 -4.15
C PRO A 23 2.71 10.79 -4.47
N PRO A 24 2.15 10.59 -5.67
CA PRO A 24 1.03 11.39 -6.17
C PRO A 24 -0.28 11.01 -5.48
N LEU A 25 -0.55 11.58 -4.31
CA LEU A 25 -1.90 11.51 -3.72
C LEU A 25 -2.38 12.78 -3.01
N TYR A 26 -1.80 13.93 -3.33
CA TYR A 26 -2.34 15.21 -2.91
C TYR A 26 -2.34 16.21 -4.07
N LEU A 27 -2.99 15.83 -5.18
CA LEU A 27 -3.32 16.78 -6.23
C LEU A 27 -4.73 17.34 -5.97
N PHE A 28 -4.83 18.29 -5.04
CA PHE A 28 -6.05 19.07 -4.89
C PHE A 28 -6.11 20.13 -5.99
N LEU A 29 -7.18 20.08 -6.79
CA LEU A 29 -7.55 21.13 -7.73
C LEU A 29 -7.91 22.39 -6.95
N PHE A 30 -7.15 23.47 -7.13
CA PHE A 30 -7.53 24.80 -6.66
C PHE A 30 -7.56 25.78 -7.85
N THR A 31 -8.74 26.32 -8.11
CA THR A 31 -8.95 27.41 -9.06
C THR A 31 -8.72 28.76 -8.37
N SER A 32 -7.77 29.54 -8.91
CA SER A 32 -7.58 30.99 -8.73
C SER A 32 -7.25 31.49 -7.31
N PHE A 33 -5.97 31.73 -7.05
CA PHE A 33 -5.50 32.59 -5.96
C PHE A 33 -4.41 33.56 -6.48
N ASP A 34 -4.34 34.74 -5.88
CA ASP A 34 -3.29 35.73 -6.16
C ASP A 34 -1.92 35.20 -5.68
N LYS A 35 -0.82 35.57 -6.36
CA LYS A 35 0.49 34.90 -6.23
C LYS A 35 1.05 34.90 -4.79
N THR A 36 0.69 35.89 -3.99
CA THR A 36 1.09 36.01 -2.58
C THR A 36 0.31 35.09 -1.65
N GLU A 37 -0.99 34.88 -1.90
CA GLU A 37 -1.84 33.99 -1.10
C GLU A 37 -1.51 32.51 -1.36
N ALA A 38 -1.13 32.17 -2.59
CA ALA A 38 -0.68 30.83 -2.95
C ALA A 38 0.59 30.39 -2.21
N GLY A 39 1.53 31.32 -1.96
CA GLY A 39 2.77 31.02 -1.23
C GLY A 39 2.55 30.79 0.27
N GLU A 40 1.67 31.56 0.89
CA GLU A 40 1.33 31.39 2.30
C GLU A 40 0.52 30.10 2.55
N LEU A 41 -0.41 29.79 1.63
CA LEU A 41 -1.18 28.55 1.66
C LEU A 41 -0.27 27.32 1.45
N HIS A 42 0.69 27.39 0.53
CA HIS A 42 1.69 26.34 0.33
C HIS A 42 2.47 26.04 1.62
N ASN A 43 2.94 27.07 2.32
CA ASN A 43 3.68 26.92 3.57
C ASN A 43 2.79 26.36 4.70
N LYS A 44 1.52 26.77 4.79
CA LYS A 44 0.56 26.21 5.74
C LYS A 44 0.26 24.73 5.47
N ILE A 45 0.14 24.34 4.20
CA ILE A 45 -0.06 22.93 3.81
C ILE A 45 1.17 22.10 4.15
N ILE A 46 2.38 22.57 3.82
CA ILE A 46 3.62 21.88 4.19
C ILE A 46 3.73 21.74 5.71
N GLN A 47 3.41 22.80 6.46
CA GLN A 47 3.45 22.79 7.91
C GLN A 47 2.41 21.83 8.50
N TYR A 48 1.19 21.82 7.98
CA TYR A 48 0.14 20.88 8.40
C TYR A 48 0.52 19.43 8.12
N ILE A 49 1.08 19.14 6.95
CA ILE A 49 1.61 17.81 6.60
C ILE A 49 2.73 17.44 7.56
N TYR A 50 3.67 18.34 7.83
CA TYR A 50 4.79 18.10 8.73
C TYR A 50 4.33 17.84 10.18
N GLU A 51 3.38 18.63 10.69
CA GLU A 51 2.80 18.46 12.02
C GLU A 51 1.96 17.18 12.13
N THR A 52 1.22 16.83 11.08
CA THR A 52 0.47 15.57 11.01
C THR A 52 1.41 14.36 10.97
N LEU A 53 2.51 14.42 10.21
CA LEU A 53 3.53 13.36 10.19
C LEU A 53 4.29 13.25 11.52
N ARG A 54 4.46 14.38 12.24
CA ARG A 54 5.13 14.46 13.53
C ARG A 54 4.26 13.99 14.70
N SER A 55 2.93 14.10 14.58
CA SER A 55 1.97 13.62 15.58
C SER A 55 1.70 12.12 15.48
N ILE A 56 2.15 11.45 14.42
CA ILE A 56 2.17 9.99 14.35
C ILE A 56 3.14 9.48 15.43
N PRO A 57 2.67 8.71 16.42
CA PRO A 57 3.51 8.22 17.49
C PRO A 57 4.67 7.41 16.92
N SER A 58 5.89 7.91 17.13
CA SER A 58 7.12 7.40 16.51
C SER A 58 7.70 6.15 17.20
N ASN A 59 6.93 5.47 18.04
CA ASN A 59 7.41 4.30 18.77
C ASN A 59 6.27 3.43 19.34
N MET A 60 5.29 3.08 18.51
CA MET A 60 4.55 1.84 18.76
C MET A 60 5.53 0.71 18.42
N ASP A 61 5.80 -0.20 19.37
CA ASP A 61 6.57 -1.40 19.05
C ASP A 61 5.96 -2.01 17.78
N LEU A 62 6.79 -2.20 16.75
CA LEU A 62 6.33 -2.87 15.54
C LEU A 62 5.93 -4.27 15.99
N GLU A 63 4.62 -4.53 16.04
CA GLU A 63 4.08 -5.83 16.40
C GLU A 63 2.96 -6.22 15.44
N PHE A 64 2.78 -7.52 15.29
CA PHE A 64 1.59 -8.07 14.66
C PHE A 64 0.57 -8.39 15.75
N ASP A 65 -0.68 -8.13 15.45
CA ASP A 65 -1.80 -8.61 16.24
C ASP A 65 -1.96 -10.10 16.01
N GLU A 66 -2.25 -10.82 17.09
CA GLU A 66 -2.66 -12.21 16.98
C GLU A 66 -3.92 -12.33 16.11
N ASN A 67 -3.91 -13.32 15.23
CA ASN A 67 -4.91 -13.56 14.19
C ASN A 67 -5.05 -12.44 13.14
N GLY A 68 -4.17 -11.43 13.16
CA GLY A 68 -4.18 -10.39 12.15
C GLY A 68 -3.76 -10.91 10.79
N PHE A 69 -4.40 -10.40 9.74
CA PHE A 69 -4.07 -10.70 8.36
C PHE A 69 -3.50 -9.48 7.66
N TYR A 70 -2.31 -9.64 7.08
CA TYR A 70 -1.47 -8.54 6.62
C TYR A 70 -1.02 -8.73 5.17
N ILE A 71 -0.89 -7.63 4.45
CA ILE A 71 -0.08 -7.56 3.23
C ILE A 71 1.35 -7.19 3.63
N LEU A 72 2.32 -8.00 3.25
CA LEU A 72 3.75 -7.77 3.45
C LEU A 72 4.39 -7.21 2.18
N LEU A 73 5.16 -6.14 2.33
CA LEU A 73 5.94 -5.53 1.25
C LEU A 73 7.41 -5.65 1.57
N SER A 74 8.15 -6.34 0.71
CA SER A 74 9.59 -6.54 0.87
C SER A 74 10.38 -5.95 -0.30
N ASP A 75 11.57 -5.43 -0.02
CA ASP A 75 12.48 -4.88 -1.02
C ASP A 75 13.04 -6.01 -1.92
N ARG A 76 12.97 -5.79 -3.23
CA ARG A 76 13.62 -6.65 -4.24
C ARG A 76 14.94 -6.07 -4.76
N GLY A 77 15.36 -4.92 -4.25
CA GLY A 77 16.54 -4.19 -4.74
C GLY A 77 16.26 -3.29 -5.95
N ASP A 78 15.01 -3.26 -6.45
CA ASP A 78 14.53 -2.33 -7.47
C ASP A 78 13.88 -1.11 -6.78
N SER A 79 13.99 0.07 -7.38
CA SER A 79 13.50 1.34 -6.83
C SER A 79 11.99 1.36 -6.63
N TRP A 80 11.22 0.65 -7.47
CA TRP A 80 9.76 0.74 -7.51
C TRP A 80 9.02 -0.60 -7.50
N ARG A 81 9.75 -1.72 -7.39
CA ARG A 81 9.15 -3.05 -7.36
C ARG A 81 9.38 -3.72 -6.00
N PHE A 82 8.27 -4.02 -5.34
CA PHE A 82 8.25 -4.76 -4.09
C PHE A 82 7.89 -6.23 -4.35
N HIS A 83 8.32 -7.10 -3.45
CA HIS A 83 7.77 -8.43 -3.31
C HIS A 83 6.55 -8.36 -2.42
N TRP A 84 5.45 -8.96 -2.87
CA TRP A 84 4.17 -8.95 -2.19
C TRP A 84 3.89 -10.32 -1.60
N GLY A 85 3.35 -10.36 -0.39
CA GLY A 85 2.86 -11.58 0.24
C GLY A 85 1.74 -11.30 1.22
N LEU A 86 0.91 -12.29 1.46
CA LEU A 86 -0.08 -12.29 2.52
C LEU A 86 0.50 -12.99 3.75
N TYR A 87 0.18 -12.48 4.93
CA TYR A 87 0.66 -13.03 6.19
C TYR A 87 -0.48 -13.15 7.19
N LEU A 88 -0.76 -14.37 7.60
CA LEU A 88 -1.64 -14.66 8.71
C LEU A 88 -0.81 -14.79 9.98
N ALA A 89 -0.84 -13.77 10.83
CA ALA A 89 -0.15 -13.77 12.12
C ALA A 89 -0.90 -14.67 13.10
N LYS A 90 -0.53 -15.94 13.20
CA LYS A 90 -1.15 -16.89 14.15
C LYS A 90 -0.84 -16.52 15.61
N THR A 91 0.29 -15.86 15.85
CA THR A 91 0.69 -15.24 17.12
C THR A 91 1.38 -13.91 16.83
N LYS A 92 1.75 -13.17 17.88
CA LYS A 92 2.53 -11.92 17.74
C LYS A 92 3.86 -12.08 16.98
N THR A 93 4.45 -13.28 17.01
CA THR A 93 5.79 -13.53 16.47
C THR A 93 5.84 -14.65 15.44
N SER A 94 4.73 -15.33 15.15
CA SER A 94 4.69 -16.42 14.17
C SER A 94 3.40 -16.45 13.37
N GLY A 95 3.48 -17.02 12.18
CA GLY A 95 2.35 -17.09 11.28
C GLY A 95 2.70 -17.74 9.96
N ILE A 96 1.77 -17.67 9.01
CA ILE A 96 1.92 -18.29 7.69
C ILE A 96 2.01 -17.20 6.64
N VAL A 97 3.05 -17.26 5.80
CA VAL A 97 3.22 -16.40 4.63
C VAL A 97 2.74 -17.15 3.39
N TYR A 98 1.93 -16.49 2.58
CA TYR A 98 1.48 -16.93 1.27
C TYR A 98 1.95 -15.92 0.23
N HIS A 99 2.74 -16.35 -0.75
CA HIS A 99 3.19 -15.46 -1.81
C HIS A 99 3.49 -16.22 -3.10
N LEU A 100 3.36 -15.54 -4.24
CA LEU A 100 3.94 -16.07 -5.46
C LEU A 100 5.41 -15.73 -5.54
N VAL A 101 6.23 -16.71 -5.88
CA VAL A 101 7.65 -16.56 -6.19
C VAL A 101 7.90 -16.99 -7.62
N ASN A 102 8.89 -16.38 -8.25
CA ASN A 102 9.43 -16.83 -9.53
C ASN A 102 10.96 -16.79 -9.44
N ASP A 103 11.60 -17.86 -9.91
CA ASP A 103 13.06 -17.89 -10.02
C ASP A 103 13.44 -17.08 -11.25
N THR A 104 14.05 -15.91 -11.08
CA THR A 104 14.49 -15.11 -12.23
C THR A 104 15.59 -15.89 -12.98
N PRO A 105 15.49 -16.11 -14.31
CA PRO A 105 14.68 -15.40 -15.30
C PRO A 105 13.34 -16.04 -15.71
N SER A 106 12.88 -17.08 -15.02
CA SER A 106 11.61 -17.75 -15.30
C SER A 106 10.40 -16.84 -15.08
N THR A 107 9.41 -16.98 -15.97
CA THR A 107 8.06 -16.44 -15.84
C THR A 107 7.11 -17.38 -15.10
N ASP A 108 7.60 -18.54 -14.67
CA ASP A 108 6.82 -19.55 -13.98
C ASP A 108 6.63 -19.12 -12.52
N TRP A 109 5.48 -18.52 -12.27
CA TRP A 109 5.06 -18.18 -10.92
C TRP A 109 4.56 -19.44 -10.21
N ARG A 110 5.01 -19.62 -8.96
CA ARG A 110 4.53 -20.68 -8.08
C ARG A 110 4.10 -20.10 -6.74
N LEU A 111 3.01 -20.62 -6.20
CA LEU A 111 2.60 -20.32 -4.83
C LEU A 111 3.56 -21.02 -3.87
N GLU A 112 4.13 -20.24 -2.95
CA GLU A 112 4.88 -20.76 -1.81
C GLU A 112 4.13 -20.40 -0.53
N VAL A 113 3.90 -21.41 0.30
CA VAL A 113 3.26 -21.29 1.61
C VAL A 113 4.28 -21.70 2.65
N LYS A 114 4.54 -20.81 3.60
CA LYS A 114 5.64 -21.00 4.56
C LYS A 114 5.24 -20.54 5.96
N GLU A 115 5.44 -21.42 6.93
CA GLU A 115 5.49 -21.04 8.34
C GLU A 115 6.70 -20.12 8.58
N SER A 116 6.43 -18.96 9.16
CA SER A 116 7.41 -17.90 9.35
C SER A 116 7.35 -17.38 10.77
N GLY A 117 8.51 -17.40 11.43
CA GLY A 117 8.74 -16.74 12.71
C GLY A 117 9.45 -15.40 12.51
N ASN A 118 9.10 -14.42 13.33
CA ASN A 118 9.74 -13.12 13.43
C ASN A 118 9.87 -12.39 12.08
N VAL A 119 8.79 -12.34 11.29
CA VAL A 119 8.76 -11.65 9.98
C VAL A 119 9.30 -10.22 10.06
N LEU A 120 9.06 -9.50 11.17
CA LEU A 120 9.57 -8.15 11.41
C LEU A 120 11.10 -8.05 11.46
N GLN A 121 11.82 -9.14 11.77
CA GLN A 121 13.28 -9.17 11.78
C GLN A 121 13.88 -9.23 10.37
N SER A 122 13.10 -9.54 9.34
CA SER A 122 13.59 -9.59 7.96
C SER A 122 14.12 -8.22 7.51
N ASN A 123 15.39 -8.16 7.09
CA ASN A 123 16.01 -6.93 6.57
C ASN A 123 15.40 -6.46 5.25
N LYS A 124 14.68 -7.35 4.55
CA LYS A 124 14.00 -7.02 3.30
C LYS A 124 12.59 -6.45 3.56
N LEU A 125 11.98 -6.71 4.71
CA LEU A 125 10.65 -6.18 4.99
C LEU A 125 10.71 -4.66 5.05
N LEU A 126 9.86 -4.00 4.27
CA LEU A 126 9.67 -2.55 4.29
C LEU A 126 8.47 -2.21 5.16
N GLY A 127 7.37 -2.93 5.03
CA GLY A 127 6.24 -2.76 5.92
C GLY A 127 5.16 -3.81 5.77
N ALA A 128 4.17 -3.69 6.64
CA ALA A 128 2.98 -4.53 6.65
C ALA A 128 1.71 -3.67 6.78
N LEU A 129 0.69 -4.00 6.00
CA LEU A 129 -0.63 -3.39 6.06
C LEU A 129 -1.63 -4.42 6.59
N LYS A 130 -2.20 -4.20 7.77
CA LYS A 130 -3.26 -5.04 8.32
C LYS A 130 -4.54 -4.79 7.54
N ILE A 131 -5.11 -5.86 6.97
CA ILE A 131 -6.33 -5.81 6.14
C ILE A 131 -7.49 -6.60 6.76
N GLY A 132 -7.30 -7.16 7.95
CA GLY A 132 -8.37 -7.84 8.69
C GLY A 132 -7.86 -8.62 9.89
N ILE A 133 -8.79 -9.28 10.57
CA ILE A 133 -8.56 -10.29 11.60
C ILE A 133 -9.30 -11.55 11.14
N ILE A 134 -8.63 -12.69 11.20
CA ILE A 134 -9.22 -13.96 10.74
C ILE A 134 -9.39 -14.84 11.97
N GLU A 135 -10.64 -15.17 12.30
CA GLU A 135 -10.92 -16.03 13.44
C GLU A 135 -10.14 -17.36 13.34
N PRO A 136 -9.58 -17.88 14.45
CA PRO A 136 -8.78 -19.11 14.43
C PRO A 136 -9.44 -20.30 13.72
N MET A 137 -10.77 -20.44 13.84
CA MET A 137 -11.53 -21.52 13.19
C MET A 137 -11.58 -21.39 11.67
N LEU A 138 -11.32 -20.20 11.11
CA LEU A 138 -11.34 -19.91 9.68
C LEU A 138 -9.94 -19.95 9.06
N HIS A 139 -8.86 -20.17 9.84
CA HIS A 139 -7.48 -20.17 9.34
C HIS A 139 -7.24 -21.22 8.25
N GLU A 140 -7.77 -22.43 8.43
CA GLU A 140 -7.66 -23.51 7.44
C GLU A 140 -8.44 -23.18 6.17
N MET A 141 -9.68 -22.68 6.32
CA MET A 141 -10.51 -22.27 5.19
C MET A 141 -9.84 -21.14 4.39
N LEU A 142 -9.23 -20.14 5.06
CA LEU A 142 -8.46 -19.10 4.42
C LEU A 142 -7.30 -19.68 3.61
N GLY A 143 -6.54 -20.61 4.19
CA GLY A 143 -5.44 -21.28 3.49
C GLY A 143 -5.91 -22.03 2.24
N GLN A 144 -7.02 -22.75 2.33
CA GLN A 144 -7.65 -23.44 1.19
C GLN A 144 -8.09 -22.46 0.10
N CYS A 145 -8.76 -21.37 0.48
CA CYS A 145 -9.17 -20.32 -0.48
C CYS A 145 -7.96 -19.75 -1.23
N LEU A 146 -6.85 -19.50 -0.53
CA LEU A 146 -5.62 -18.95 -1.14
C LEU A 146 -4.96 -19.94 -2.11
N MET A 147 -5.03 -21.25 -1.85
CA MET A 147 -4.49 -22.27 -2.75
C MET A 147 -5.32 -22.44 -4.04
N GLU A 148 -6.60 -22.05 -4.02
CA GLU A 148 -7.49 -22.13 -5.17
C GLU A 148 -7.35 -20.94 -6.14
N ILE A 149 -6.68 -19.86 -5.73
CA ILE A 149 -6.52 -18.66 -6.56
C ILE A 149 -5.70 -19.00 -7.83
N PRO A 150 -6.27 -18.80 -9.03
CA PRO A 150 -5.59 -19.14 -10.28
C PRO A 150 -4.26 -18.38 -10.46
N ILE A 151 -3.23 -19.09 -10.92
CA ILE A 151 -1.93 -18.51 -11.28
C ILE A 151 -1.86 -18.35 -12.80
N GLU A 152 -2.71 -17.48 -13.33
CA GLU A 152 -2.86 -17.22 -14.75
C GLU A 152 -3.21 -15.75 -15.01
N TYR A 153 -3.38 -15.36 -16.27
CA TYR A 153 -3.78 -14.01 -16.62
C TYR A 153 -5.04 -13.59 -15.86
N SER A 154 -4.94 -12.50 -15.10
CA SER A 154 -6.08 -11.97 -14.36
C SER A 154 -7.01 -11.25 -15.33
N THR A 155 -8.19 -11.82 -15.55
CA THR A 155 -9.25 -11.18 -16.35
C THR A 155 -9.84 -9.96 -15.64
N ARG A 156 -9.91 -10.02 -14.29
CA ARG A 156 -10.44 -8.97 -13.43
C ARG A 156 -9.61 -7.70 -13.47
N PHE A 157 -8.29 -7.83 -13.28
CA PHE A 157 -7.35 -6.72 -13.28
C PHE A 157 -6.71 -6.47 -14.65
N LYS A 158 -6.94 -7.36 -15.63
CA LYS A 158 -6.41 -7.28 -17.00
C LYS A 158 -4.89 -7.25 -17.06
N GLU A 159 -4.25 -8.01 -16.19
CA GLU A 159 -2.79 -8.05 -16.04
C GLU A 159 -2.26 -9.50 -16.04
N ASN A 160 -1.03 -9.68 -16.53
CA ASN A 160 -0.30 -10.95 -16.35
C ASN A 160 -0.08 -11.22 -14.86
N ILE A 161 -0.14 -12.49 -14.46
CA ILE A 161 0.04 -12.86 -13.07
C ILE A 161 1.42 -12.46 -12.55
N THR A 162 1.43 -11.91 -11.35
CA THR A 162 2.61 -11.57 -10.56
C THR A 162 2.25 -11.74 -9.08
N CYS A 163 3.24 -11.73 -8.18
CA CYS A 163 2.95 -11.71 -6.72
C CYS A 163 1.95 -10.61 -6.32
N ARG A 164 2.02 -9.44 -6.95
CA ARG A 164 1.07 -8.34 -6.74
C ARG A 164 -0.32 -8.68 -7.26
N VAL A 165 -0.42 -9.09 -8.53
CA VAL A 165 -1.72 -9.36 -9.17
C VAL A 165 -2.43 -10.54 -8.50
N TRP A 166 -1.70 -11.59 -8.15
CA TRP A 166 -2.24 -12.72 -7.38
C TRP A 166 -2.74 -12.29 -6.01
N LEU A 167 -2.01 -11.40 -5.32
CA LEU A 167 -2.47 -10.87 -4.05
C LEU A 167 -3.78 -10.09 -4.21
N LYS A 168 -3.94 -9.31 -5.28
CA LYS A 168 -5.19 -8.59 -5.57
C LYS A 168 -6.36 -9.56 -5.82
N GLU A 169 -6.14 -10.63 -6.58
CA GLU A 169 -7.15 -11.68 -6.77
C GLU A 169 -7.50 -12.34 -5.43
N ALA A 170 -6.49 -12.72 -4.63
CA ALA A 170 -6.70 -13.30 -3.32
C ALA A 170 -7.51 -12.38 -2.39
N VAL A 171 -7.15 -11.10 -2.31
CA VAL A 171 -7.86 -10.12 -1.47
C VAL A 171 -9.31 -9.96 -1.93
N HIS A 172 -9.55 -9.90 -3.25
CA HIS A 172 -10.91 -9.86 -3.80
C HIS A 172 -11.72 -11.11 -3.42
N GLU A 173 -11.19 -12.31 -3.67
CA GLU A 173 -11.88 -13.57 -3.40
C GLU A 173 -12.15 -13.78 -1.90
N LEU A 174 -11.22 -13.39 -1.02
CA LEU A 174 -11.43 -13.45 0.43
C LEU A 174 -12.55 -12.49 0.87
N ASN A 175 -12.64 -11.29 0.28
CA ASN A 175 -13.71 -10.34 0.57
C ASN A 175 -15.08 -10.86 0.09
N GLU A 176 -15.16 -11.40 -1.13
CA GLU A 176 -16.40 -11.98 -1.67
C GLU A 176 -16.90 -13.18 -0.83
N ARG A 177 -15.98 -13.95 -0.25
CA ARG A 177 -16.30 -15.06 0.67
C ARG A 177 -16.62 -14.59 2.10
N GLY A 178 -16.58 -13.28 2.38
CA GLY A 178 -16.84 -12.71 3.71
C GLY A 178 -15.75 -12.99 4.74
N LEU A 179 -14.56 -13.40 4.32
CA LEU A 179 -13.39 -13.58 5.18
C LEU A 179 -12.69 -12.25 5.51
N LEU A 180 -12.88 -11.25 4.66
CA LEU A 180 -12.45 -9.87 4.89
C LEU A 180 -13.66 -8.96 4.81
N ASN A 181 -13.55 -7.78 5.44
CA ASN A 181 -14.55 -6.73 5.40
C ASN A 181 -13.95 -5.45 4.82
N ILE A 182 -13.63 -5.51 3.54
CA ILE A 182 -13.07 -4.41 2.75
C ILE A 182 -14.23 -3.61 2.18
N HIS A 183 -14.31 -2.33 2.53
CA HIS A 183 -15.34 -1.41 2.04
C HIS A 183 -14.83 -0.50 0.93
N GLU A 184 -13.51 -0.48 0.70
CA GLU A 184 -12.85 0.21 -0.41
C GLU A 184 -12.53 -0.75 -1.56
N SER A 185 -12.00 -0.20 -2.66
CA SER A 185 -11.53 -1.03 -3.77
C SER A 185 -10.22 -1.75 -3.44
N VAL A 186 -9.97 -2.91 -4.06
CA VAL A 186 -8.68 -3.62 -3.94
C VAL A 186 -7.51 -2.75 -4.46
N ASP A 187 -7.76 -1.87 -5.43
CA ASP A 187 -6.77 -0.91 -5.90
C ASP A 187 -6.43 0.15 -4.83
N SER A 188 -7.40 0.55 -4.00
CA SER A 188 -7.16 1.43 -2.84
C SER A 188 -6.25 0.73 -1.81
N ILE A 189 -6.50 -0.55 -1.53
CA ILE A 189 -5.67 -1.36 -0.63
C ILE A 189 -4.23 -1.51 -1.19
N GLU A 190 -4.09 -1.76 -2.50
CA GLU A 190 -2.79 -1.78 -3.18
C GLU A 190 -2.08 -0.43 -3.03
N PHE A 191 -2.79 0.67 -3.17
CA PHE A 191 -2.24 2.01 -3.04
C PHE A 191 -1.71 2.28 -1.61
N GLU A 192 -2.48 1.92 -0.59
CA GLU A 192 -2.06 2.03 0.82
C GLU A 192 -0.79 1.23 1.09
N ALA A 193 -0.77 -0.04 0.66
CA ALA A 193 0.36 -0.95 0.78
C ALA A 193 1.65 -0.38 0.14
N ASN A 194 1.54 0.14 -1.10
CA ASN A 194 2.66 0.78 -1.79
C ASN A 194 3.16 2.02 -1.05
N SER A 195 2.26 2.86 -0.53
CA SER A 195 2.61 4.08 0.20
C SER A 195 3.43 3.78 1.44
N ILE A 196 3.08 2.72 2.18
CA ILE A 196 3.85 2.23 3.33
C ILE A 196 5.26 1.82 2.91
N ALA A 197 5.38 1.01 1.86
CA ALA A 197 6.68 0.52 1.39
C ALA A 197 7.59 1.65 0.90
N LEU A 198 7.05 2.60 0.14
CA LEU A 198 7.78 3.78 -0.35
C LEU A 198 8.27 4.67 0.79
N SER A 199 7.41 4.98 1.75
CA SER A 199 7.77 5.75 2.94
C SER A 199 8.85 5.04 3.76
N SER A 200 8.71 3.73 3.95
CA SER A 200 9.66 2.91 4.69
C SER A 200 11.02 2.84 4.00
N LYS A 201 11.05 2.78 2.67
CA LYS A 201 12.28 2.81 1.87
C LYS A 201 12.98 4.17 1.93
N ALA A 202 12.22 5.27 1.89
CA ALA A 202 12.76 6.63 2.01
C ALA A 202 13.34 6.92 3.41
N THR A 203 12.66 6.48 4.46
CA THR A 203 13.04 6.72 5.86
C THR A 203 13.99 5.68 6.44
N LYS A 204 14.16 4.53 5.76
CA LYS A 204 14.85 3.33 6.25
C LYS A 204 14.29 2.78 7.56
N LYS A 205 12.99 3.00 7.81
CA LYS A 205 12.27 2.49 8.98
C LYS A 205 11.13 1.61 8.52
N LYS A 206 10.97 0.45 9.18
CA LYS A 206 9.84 -0.44 8.94
C LYS A 206 8.56 0.16 9.53
N SER A 207 7.43 -0.22 8.96
CA SER A 207 6.12 0.25 9.42
C SER A 207 5.09 -0.89 9.40
N VAL A 208 4.27 -0.97 10.43
CA VAL A 208 3.05 -1.80 10.46
C VAL A 208 1.88 -0.84 10.65
N GLN A 209 0.89 -0.88 9.77
CA GLN A 209 -0.27 0.02 9.81
C GLN A 209 -1.56 -0.75 9.59
N LEU A 210 -2.67 -0.24 10.13
CA LEU A 210 -4.01 -0.69 9.81
C LEU A 210 -4.46 -0.05 8.49
N SER A 211 -5.12 -0.83 7.63
CA SER A 211 -5.71 -0.31 6.41
C SER A 211 -6.94 0.53 6.71
N MET A 212 -7.00 1.68 6.05
CA MET A 212 -8.16 2.59 6.15
C MET A 212 -9.37 2.04 5.40
N GLY A 213 -9.15 1.23 4.37
CA GLY A 213 -10.20 0.58 3.58
C GLY A 213 -10.82 -0.69 4.18
N THR A 214 -10.49 -1.00 5.44
CA THR A 214 -10.96 -2.22 6.13
C THR A 214 -11.64 -1.88 7.45
N CYS A 215 -12.69 -2.61 7.80
CA CYS A 215 -13.27 -2.53 9.14
C CYS A 215 -12.60 -3.55 10.06
N PRO A 216 -12.30 -3.19 11.33
CA PRO A 216 -11.82 -4.13 12.34
C PRO A 216 -12.79 -5.27 12.62
#